data_AF-H9LC96-F1
#
_entry.id   AF-H9LC96-F1
#
_cell.length_a   1.000
_cell.length_b   1.000
_cell.length_c   1.000
_cell.angle_alpha   90.00
_cell.angle_beta   90.00
_cell.angle_gamma   90.00
#
_symmetry.space_group_name_H-M   'P 1'
#
loop_
_entity.id
_entity.type
_entity.pdbx_description
1 polymer ?
#
loop_
_entity_poly.entity_id
_entity_poly.type
_entity_poly.pdbx_seq_one_letter_code
_entity_poly.pdbx_strand_id
1 'polypeptide(L)' 'RLYGTRAFRDECKFKESLLANNYNAYESLIYPRSYIALSKHGRAKRGNKATTAQTVTHFLP' A
#
# COMPACT_ATOMS: atom_id res chain seq x y z
N ARG A 1 0.58 -7.37 -7.62
CA ARG A 1 -0.04 -6.24 -8.40
C ARG A 1 -1.30 -5.83 -7.64
N LEU A 2 -1.66 -4.55 -7.59
CA LEU A 2 -2.93 -4.15 -6.96
C LEU A 2 -4.11 -4.44 -7.90
N TYR A 3 -5.18 -5.03 -7.37
CA TYR A 3 -6.40 -5.37 -8.12
C TYR A 3 -7.59 -5.46 -7.15
N GLY A 4 -8.80 -5.43 -7.70
CA GLY A 4 -10.04 -5.64 -6.94
C GLY A 4 -10.55 -7.08 -7.08
N THR A 5 -11.14 -7.62 -6.02
CA THR A 5 -11.80 -8.94 -6.00
C THR A 5 -13.23 -8.79 -5.49
N ARG A 6 -14.14 -9.64 -5.98
CA ARG A 6 -15.55 -9.66 -5.55
C ARG A 6 -15.76 -10.31 -4.17
N ALA A 7 -14.88 -11.21 -3.78
CA ALA A 7 -14.92 -11.90 -2.50
C ALA A 7 -13.70 -11.50 -1.66
N PHE A 8 -13.90 -11.40 -0.34
CA PHE A 8 -12.82 -11.11 0.60
C PHE A 8 -11.84 -12.31 0.68
N ARG A 9 -10.55 -12.01 0.56
CA ARG A 9 -9.46 -13.00 0.55
C ARG A 9 -8.33 -12.52 1.46
N ASP A 10 -7.37 -13.39 1.76
CA ASP A 10 -6.20 -12.99 2.56
C ASP A 10 -5.37 -11.88 1.89
N GLU A 11 -5.37 -11.83 0.56
CA GLU A 11 -4.76 -10.73 -0.22
C GLU A 11 -5.43 -9.36 -0.03
N CYS A 12 -6.64 -9.32 0.54
CA CYS A 12 -7.35 -8.07 0.84
C CYS A 12 -6.93 -7.45 2.17
N LYS A 13 -6.11 -8.14 2.95
CA LYS A 13 -5.73 -7.70 4.30
C LYS A 13 -4.41 -6.93 4.25
N PHE A 14 -4.44 -5.71 4.80
CA PHE A 14 -3.28 -4.84 4.90
C PHE A 14 -3.06 -4.40 6.34
N LYS A 15 -1.80 -4.36 6.76
CA LYS A 15 -1.39 -3.73 8.01
C LYS A 15 -1.30 -2.23 7.79
N GLU A 16 -2.10 -1.48 8.55
CA GLU A 16 -1.97 -0.03 8.65
C GLU A 16 -0.81 0.33 9.57
N SER A 17 -0.04 1.35 9.21
CA SER A 17 1.05 1.87 10.04
C SER A 17 1.12 3.39 9.90
N LEU A 18 1.09 4.07 11.05
CA LEU A 18 1.28 5.51 11.15
C LEU A 18 2.76 5.83 10.95
N LEU A 19 3.04 6.72 9.99
CA LEU A 19 4.39 7.20 9.69
C LEU A 19 4.70 8.46 10.50
N ALA A 20 6.00 8.79 10.62
CA ALA A 20 6.47 9.94 11.39
C ALA A 20 5.91 11.30 10.89
N ASN A 21 5.46 11.38 9.64
CA ASN A 21 4.83 12.57 9.06
C ASN A 21 3.30 12.57 9.19
N ASN A 22 2.72 11.72 10.04
CA ASN A 22 1.27 11.57 10.27
C ASN A 22 0.46 11.10 9.05
N TYR A 23 1.11 10.46 8.06
CA TYR A 23 0.43 9.72 7.00
C TYR A 23 0.34 8.24 7.36
N ASN A 24 -0.60 7.53 6.76
CA ASN A 24 -0.70 6.08 6.88
C ASN A 24 -0.04 5.39 5.68
N ALA A 25 0.61 4.27 5.94
CA ALA A 25 1.03 3.30 4.93
C ALA A 25 0.32 1.96 5.15
N TYR A 26 0.08 1.24 4.05
CA TYR A 26 -0.63 -0.04 4.05
C TYR A 26 0.24 -1.13 3.45
N GLU A 27 0.74 -2.04 4.29
CA GLU A 27 1.56 -3.18 3.89
C GLU A 27 0.71 -4.44 3.75
N SER A 28 0.92 -5.25 2.72
CA SER A 28 0.21 -6.53 2.57
C SER A 28 0.57 -7.50 3.70
N LEU A 29 -0.43 -8.13 4.32
CA LEU A 29 -0.17 -9.12 5.38
C LEU A 29 0.51 -10.41 4.87
N ILE A 30 0.20 -10.83 3.64
CA ILE A 30 0.73 -12.09 3.09
C ILE A 30 1.94 -11.89 2.18
N TYR A 31 2.20 -10.65 1.74
CA TYR A 31 3.38 -10.29 0.96
C TYR A 31 4.19 -9.22 1.70
N PRO A 32 5.09 -9.64 2.62
CA PRO A 32 5.92 -8.71 3.36
C PRO A 32 6.70 -7.76 2.44
N ARG A 33 6.85 -6.51 2.87
CA ARG A 33 7.50 -5.42 2.13
C ARG A 33 6.83 -5.06 0.80
N SER A 34 5.55 -5.40 0.63
CA SER A 34 4.73 -4.94 -0.49
C SER A 34 3.65 -3.98 -0.01
N TYR A 35 3.67 -2.75 -0.54
CA TYR A 35 2.79 -1.67 -0.08
C TYR A 35 1.72 -1.29 -1.10
N ILE A 36 0.57 -0.80 -0.64
CA ILE A 36 -0.34 -0.01 -1.48
C ILE A 36 0.41 1.26 -1.90
N ALA A 37 0.43 1.55 -3.19
CA ALA A 37 1.16 2.69 -3.71
C ALA A 37 0.53 3.27 -4.99
N LEU A 38 0.47 4.59 -5.07
CA LEU A 38 0.02 5.33 -6.25
C LEU A 38 1.15 6.19 -6.82
N SER A 39 1.32 6.13 -8.14
CA SER A 39 2.22 7.04 -8.85
C SER A 39 1.65 8.46 -8.89
N LYS A 40 2.50 9.44 -9.20
CA LYS A 40 2.09 10.84 -9.45
C LYS A 40 1.04 11.02 -10.56
N HIS A 41 0.82 9.99 -11.38
CA HIS A 41 -0.18 9.97 -12.45
C HIS A 41 -1.47 9.24 -12.06
N GLY A 42 -1.68 8.98 -10.76
CA GLY A 42 -2.88 8.29 -10.24
C GLY A 42 -2.93 6.78 -10.50
N ARG A 43 -1.92 6.21 -11.17
CA ARG A 43 -1.87 4.75 -11.44
C ARG A 43 -1.25 3.99 -10.29
N ALA A 44 -1.78 2.79 -10.02
CA ALA A 44 -1.20 1.85 -9.06
C ALA A 44 0.25 1.50 -9.42
N LYS A 45 1.16 1.63 -8.45
CA LYS A 45 2.56 1.22 -8.55
C LYS A 45 2.71 -0.23 -8.06
N ARG A 46 3.73 -0.95 -8.52
CA ARG A 46 4.06 -2.28 -7.99
C ARG A 46 4.51 -2.15 -6.53
N GLY A 47 3.79 -2.81 -5.62
CA GLY A 47 4.02 -2.70 -4.17
C GLY A 47 5.41 -3.12 -3.72
N ASN A 48 6.01 -4.15 -4.34
CA ASN A 48 7.40 -4.57 -4.07
C ASN A 48 8.47 -3.61 -4.61
N LYS A 49 8.08 -2.54 -5.30
CA LYS A 49 8.96 -1.44 -5.76
C LYS A 49 8.65 -0.12 -5.04
N ALA A 50 7.88 -0.19 -3.96
CA ALA A 50 7.51 0.93 -3.13
C ALA A 50 8.01 0.70 -1.70
N THR A 51 8.42 1.77 -1.02
CA THR A 51 8.88 1.73 0.38
C THR A 51 8.25 2.88 1.14
N THR A 52 8.19 2.78 2.48
CA THR A 52 7.61 3.81 3.36
C THR A 52 8.37 5.15 3.32
N ALA A 53 9.61 5.16 2.84
CA ALA A 53 10.36 6.40 2.57
C ALA A 53 9.85 7.17 1.33
N GLN A 54 9.07 6.52 0.47
CA GLN A 54 8.52 7.14 -0.74
C GLN A 54 7.10 7.64 -0.49
N THR A 55 6.83 8.90 -0.85
CA THR A 55 5.51 9.54 -0.75
C THR A 55 4.41 8.82 -1.52
N VAL A 56 4.76 8.00 -2.53
CA VAL A 56 3.82 7.14 -3.26
C VAL A 56 3.10 6.11 -2.38
N THR A 57 3.56 5.89 -1.15
CA THR A 57 2.95 4.98 -0.14
C THR A 57 2.19 5.72 0.96
N HIS A 58 2.17 7.06 0.95
CA HIS A 58 1.62 7.88 2.01
C HIS A 58 0.17 8.25 1.67
N PHE A 59 -0.77 7.85 2.53
CA PHE A 59 -2.19 8.12 2.37
C PHE A 59 -2.71 8.91 3.58
N LEU A 60 -3.53 9.93 3.32
CA LEU A 60 -4.36 10.58 4.33
C LEU A 60 -5.76 9.94 4.28
N PRO A 61 -6.33 9.53 5.42
CA PRO A 61 -7.71 9.07 5.50
C PRO A 61 -8.72 10.21 5.30
#